data_AF-A0A1Q3CUV5-F1
#
_entry.id   AF-A0A1Q3CUV5-F1
#
_cell.length_a   1.000
_cell.length_b   1.000
_cell.length_c   1.000
_cell.angle_alpha   90.00
_cell.angle_beta   90.00
_cell.angle_gamma   90.00
#
_symmetry.space_group_name_H-M   'P 1'
#
loop_
_entity.id
_entity.type
_entity.pdbx_description
1 polymer ?
#
loop_
_entity_poly.entity_id
_entity_poly.type
_entity_poly.pdbx_seq_one_letter_code
_entity_poly.pdbx_strand_id
1 'polypeptide(L)'
;MYPVKWSLNVCPLFLIFQFCTSIDTITPNFSLKNGDELVSRGNIFTLGFFSAGNSKNRYIGIWYYQVPYQTVVWVENRNNPINDTSGVLAIDDHGNLVLFEHYRTLYVEQSEPSMDQDLVRSTEDCDYYGHCGVNSNCEQTNVGNLECTCLPGFEPNSSQEWILRDGSGGCVRKAGVSSCTSGEGFVKLPRVKVPDTSMAGVDMSLGLKECEEKCLRNCSCMAYASAYYEGNKGGVGCLTRYGDLVDARTYSNFGQEIYVRVDANQSGICLFCVFMVVSKSFNILGHACSLAFHEYLLRLHA
;
A
#
# COMPACT_ATOMS: atom_id res chain seq x y z
N MET A 1 -19.75 59.55 50.06
CA MET A 1 -18.44 58.90 49.86
C MET A 1 -18.37 57.70 50.78
N TYR A 2 -18.63 56.50 50.25
CA TYR A 2 -18.40 55.23 50.93
C TYR A 2 -17.39 54.44 50.10
N PRO A 3 -16.29 53.93 50.68
CA PRO A 3 -15.27 53.22 49.91
C PRO A 3 -15.73 51.78 49.66
N VAL A 4 -15.74 51.39 48.39
CA VAL A 4 -16.02 50.00 47.98
C VAL A 4 -14.75 49.19 48.20
N LYS A 5 -14.79 48.25 49.16
CA LYS A 5 -13.71 47.28 49.42
C LYS A 5 -13.64 46.28 48.27
N TRP A 6 -12.49 46.20 47.61
CA TRP A 6 -12.18 45.12 46.68
C TRP A 6 -11.59 43.95 47.47
N SER A 7 -12.37 42.90 47.68
CA SER A 7 -11.84 41.62 48.18
C SER A 7 -11.21 40.86 47.02
N LEU A 8 -9.88 40.77 47.02
CA LEU A 8 -9.12 39.83 46.21
C LEU A 8 -9.43 38.40 46.68
N ASN A 9 -10.39 37.74 46.02
CA ASN A 9 -10.52 36.30 46.09
C ASN A 9 -9.42 35.69 45.21
N VAL A 10 -8.29 35.33 45.83
CA VAL A 10 -7.33 34.39 45.23
C VAL A 10 -8.00 33.03 45.29
N CYS A 11 -8.60 32.62 44.18
CA CYS A 11 -9.06 31.25 44.01
C CYS A 11 -7.79 30.38 43.99
N PRO A 12 -7.57 29.47 44.97
CA PRO A 12 -6.49 28.52 44.85
C PRO A 12 -6.95 27.55 43.78
N LEU A 13 -6.53 27.79 42.54
CA LEU A 13 -6.60 26.83 41.46
C LEU A 13 -5.66 25.69 41.87
N PHE A 14 -6.17 24.79 42.70
CA PHE A 14 -5.52 23.53 43.03
C PHE A 14 -5.47 22.77 41.71
N LEU A 15 -4.35 22.89 41.01
CA LEU A 15 -4.01 22.06 39.87
C LEU A 15 -3.91 20.64 40.41
N ILE A 16 -5.04 19.93 40.39
CA ILE A 16 -5.06 18.49 40.54
C ILE A 16 -4.40 17.96 39.27
N PHE A 17 -3.07 17.90 39.26
CA PHE A 17 -2.37 17.02 38.33
C PHE A 17 -2.76 15.61 38.75
N GLN A 18 -3.87 15.11 38.19
CA GLN A 18 -4.11 13.68 38.11
C GLN A 18 -2.94 13.12 37.31
N PHE A 19 -1.95 12.58 38.01
CA PHE A 19 -1.00 11.66 37.41
C PHE A 19 -1.80 10.41 37.01
N CYS A 20 -2.28 10.39 35.76
CA CYS A 20 -2.82 9.19 35.15
C CYS A 20 -1.62 8.31 34.77
N THR A 21 -1.24 7.40 35.67
CA THR A 21 -0.31 6.33 35.32
C THR A 21 -1.11 5.30 34.52
N SER A 22 -0.87 5.19 33.22
CA SER A 22 -1.43 4.07 32.46
C SER A 22 -0.70 2.80 32.88
N ILE A 23 -1.47 1.81 33.32
CA ILE A 23 -0.97 0.44 33.46
C ILE A 23 -0.87 -0.10 32.03
N ASP A 24 0.30 -0.57 31.63
CA ASP A 24 0.57 -1.10 30.28
C ASP A 24 0.72 -2.63 30.27
N THR A 25 0.62 -3.27 31.45
CA THR A 25 0.86 -4.70 31.64
C THR A 25 -0.22 -5.32 32.53
N ILE A 26 -0.79 -6.46 32.11
CA ILE A 26 -1.67 -7.28 32.96
C ILE A 26 -0.80 -8.27 33.75
N THR A 27 -1.01 -8.34 35.06
CA THR A 27 -0.35 -9.31 35.95
C THR A 27 -1.41 -10.25 36.53
N PRO A 28 -1.06 -11.44 37.03
CA PRO A 28 -2.04 -12.38 37.60
C PRO A 28 -2.92 -11.80 38.72
N ASN A 29 -2.43 -10.80 39.44
CA ASN A 29 -3.18 -10.13 40.50
C ASN A 29 -4.11 -9.02 39.98
N PHE A 30 -4.11 -8.76 38.68
CA PHE A 30 -4.89 -7.70 38.04
C PHE A 30 -5.87 -8.28 37.04
N SER A 31 -7.12 -7.86 37.16
CA SER A 31 -8.19 -8.21 36.23
C SER A 31 -8.74 -6.94 35.59
N LEU A 32 -8.95 -6.98 34.28
CA LEU A 32 -9.61 -5.91 33.54
C LEU A 32 -11.12 -6.15 33.56
N LYS A 33 -11.92 -5.15 33.95
CA LYS A 33 -13.38 -5.21 33.94
C LYS A 33 -13.97 -4.18 32.98
N ASN A 34 -15.28 -4.24 32.84
CA ASN A 34 -16.01 -3.30 32.00
C ASN A 34 -15.77 -1.83 32.40
N GLY A 35 -15.21 -1.04 31.47
CA GLY A 35 -14.87 0.38 31.70
C GLY A 35 -13.39 0.60 32.06
N ASP A 36 -12.66 -0.47 32.38
CA ASP A 36 -11.21 -0.41 32.53
C ASP A 36 -10.54 -0.49 31.15
N GLU A 37 -9.45 0.26 31.00
CA GLU A 37 -8.65 0.30 29.78
C GLU A 37 -7.17 0.16 30.10
N LEU A 38 -6.48 -0.65 29.32
CA LEU A 38 -5.04 -0.81 29.37
C LEU A 38 -4.43 -0.14 28.14
N VAL A 39 -3.69 0.95 28.36
CA VAL A 39 -3.09 1.73 27.26
C VAL A 39 -1.64 1.34 27.10
N SER A 40 -1.27 0.97 25.87
CA SER A 40 0.10 0.57 25.54
C SER A 40 1.08 1.72 25.79
N ARG A 41 2.32 1.37 26.13
CA ARG A 41 3.41 2.35 26.18
C ARG A 41 3.51 3.10 24.85
N GLY A 42 3.55 4.43 24.92
CA GLY A 42 3.55 5.29 23.73
C GLY A 42 2.16 5.66 23.19
N ASN A 43 1.08 5.25 23.87
CA ASN A 43 -0.30 5.65 23.53
C ASN A 43 -0.69 5.29 22.10
N ILE A 44 -0.36 4.07 21.68
CA ILE A 44 -0.61 3.57 20.32
C ILE A 44 -1.89 2.72 20.33
N PHE A 45 -1.99 1.79 21.28
CA PHE A 45 -3.11 0.86 21.40
C PHE A 45 -3.77 0.93 22.77
N THR A 46 -5.06 0.62 22.80
CA THR A 46 -5.85 0.40 24.02
C THR A 46 -6.45 -1.00 23.97
N LEU A 47 -6.32 -1.76 25.04
CA LEU A 47 -7.05 -2.99 25.29
C LEU A 47 -8.19 -2.70 26.28
N GLY A 48 -9.40 -3.14 25.96
CA GLY A 48 -10.56 -2.91 26.82
C GLY A 48 -11.84 -3.56 26.33
N PHE A 49 -12.90 -3.35 27.09
CA PHE A 49 -14.24 -3.79 26.72
C PHE A 49 -14.96 -2.72 25.89
N PHE A 50 -15.61 -3.13 24.81
CA PHE A 50 -16.36 -2.23 23.93
C PHE A 50 -17.68 -2.85 23.45
N SER A 51 -18.54 -2.01 22.86
CA SER A 51 -19.77 -2.41 22.18
C SER A 51 -19.72 -1.99 20.72
N ALA A 52 -20.15 -2.86 19.82
CA ALA A 52 -20.18 -2.58 18.39
C ALA A 52 -21.46 -1.82 18.00
N GLY A 53 -21.31 -0.58 17.52
CA GLY A 53 -22.43 0.26 17.09
C GLY A 53 -23.45 0.49 18.21
N ASN A 54 -24.72 0.18 17.93
CA ASN A 54 -25.82 0.32 18.89
C ASN A 54 -26.18 -1.00 19.61
N SER A 55 -25.33 -2.03 19.51
CA SER A 55 -25.56 -3.31 20.17
C SER A 55 -25.30 -3.24 21.68
N LYS A 56 -26.00 -4.09 22.45
CA LYS A 56 -25.73 -4.30 23.88
C LYS A 56 -24.62 -5.33 24.14
N ASN A 57 -24.19 -6.04 23.11
CA ASN A 57 -23.13 -7.04 23.22
C ASN A 57 -21.82 -6.38 23.64
N ARG A 58 -21.08 -7.05 24.52
CA ARG A 58 -19.75 -6.65 24.99
C ARG A 58 -18.69 -7.59 24.45
N TYR A 59 -17.63 -6.97 23.96
CA TYR A 59 -16.45 -7.62 23.42
C TYR A 59 -15.20 -7.11 24.11
N ILE A 60 -14.22 -7.97 24.30
CA ILE A 60 -12.85 -7.56 24.65
C ILE A 60 -12.03 -7.46 23.36
N GLY A 61 -11.30 -6.36 23.20
CA GLY A 61 -10.52 -6.13 21.99
C GLY A 61 -9.48 -5.03 22.13
N ILE A 62 -8.68 -4.87 21.08
CA ILE A 62 -7.62 -3.86 20.99
C ILE A 62 -7.99 -2.85 19.91
N TRP A 63 -7.80 -1.56 20.17
CA TRP A 63 -8.02 -0.48 19.20
C TRP A 63 -6.94 0.60 19.27
N TYR A 64 -6.88 1.49 18.27
CA TYR A 64 -5.93 2.62 18.25
C TYR A 64 -6.33 3.72 19.25
N TYR A 65 -5.39 4.16 20.09
CA TYR A 65 -5.65 5.15 21.15
C TYR A 65 -5.90 6.57 20.61
N GLN A 66 -5.19 7.01 19.55
CA GLN A 66 -5.23 8.40 19.06
C GLN A 66 -6.26 8.66 17.95
N VAL A 67 -7.10 7.67 17.61
CA VAL A 67 -8.06 7.78 16.50
C VAL A 67 -9.44 8.14 17.07
N PRO A 68 -10.11 9.21 16.57
CA PRO A 68 -11.37 9.71 17.13
C PRO A 68 -12.54 8.73 16.96
N TYR A 69 -12.44 7.78 16.04
CA TYR A 69 -13.38 6.69 15.85
C TYR A 69 -12.72 5.37 16.27
N GLN A 70 -13.36 4.63 17.17
CA GLN A 70 -12.82 3.39 17.75
C GLN A 70 -12.58 2.36 16.64
N THR A 71 -11.32 2.29 16.18
CA THR A 71 -10.89 1.38 15.12
C THR A 71 -10.30 0.14 15.78
N VAL A 72 -11.13 -0.89 15.91
CA VAL A 72 -10.78 -2.15 16.59
C VAL A 72 -9.95 -3.01 15.64
N VAL A 73 -8.74 -3.40 16.06
CA VAL A 73 -7.79 -4.21 15.29
C VAL A 73 -7.81 -5.68 15.67
N TRP A 74 -8.35 -6.03 16.84
CA TRP A 74 -8.42 -7.40 17.34
C TRP A 74 -9.58 -7.56 18.34
N VAL A 75 -10.25 -8.71 18.32
CA VAL A 75 -11.40 -9.05 19.18
C VAL A 75 -11.29 -10.51 19.61
N GLU A 76 -11.32 -10.79 20.92
CA GLU A 76 -11.20 -12.15 21.45
C GLU A 76 -12.51 -12.94 21.33
N ASN A 77 -13.57 -12.42 21.93
CA ASN A 77 -14.85 -13.12 22.07
C ASN A 77 -15.81 -12.78 20.93
N ARG A 78 -15.30 -12.73 19.70
CA ARG A 78 -16.06 -12.38 18.49
C ARG A 78 -17.28 -13.28 18.31
N ASN A 79 -17.09 -14.59 18.46
CA ASN A 79 -18.12 -15.60 18.25
C ASN A 79 -19.02 -15.82 19.48
N ASN A 80 -18.56 -15.38 20.67
CA ASN A 80 -19.28 -15.54 21.93
C ASN A 80 -19.36 -14.20 22.69
N PRO A 81 -20.18 -13.26 22.21
CA PRO A 81 -20.36 -11.96 22.86
C PRO A 81 -20.95 -12.10 24.26
N ILE A 82 -20.47 -11.30 25.21
CA ILE A 82 -21.06 -11.20 26.54
C ILE A 82 -22.29 -10.28 26.43
N ASN A 83 -23.43 -10.71 26.96
CA ASN A 83 -24.71 -10.00 26.76
C ASN A 83 -24.96 -8.89 27.79
N ASP A 84 -24.07 -8.71 28.76
CA ASP A 84 -24.12 -7.73 29.83
C ASP A 84 -22.73 -7.16 30.17
N THR A 85 -22.58 -6.49 31.32
CA THR A 85 -21.30 -5.90 31.76
C THR A 85 -20.52 -6.76 32.75
N SER A 86 -20.81 -8.06 32.86
CA SER A 86 -20.19 -8.98 33.82
C SER A 86 -18.81 -9.50 33.40
N GLY A 87 -18.35 -9.12 32.20
CA GLY A 87 -17.07 -9.54 31.62
C GLY A 87 -15.85 -9.17 32.45
N VAL A 88 -14.95 -10.13 32.63
CA VAL A 88 -13.66 -9.94 33.31
C VAL A 88 -12.55 -10.65 32.54
N LEU A 89 -11.49 -9.93 32.17
CA LEU A 89 -10.28 -10.50 31.59
C LEU A 89 -9.20 -10.61 32.67
N ALA A 90 -8.66 -11.79 32.90
CA ALA A 90 -7.62 -12.03 33.89
C ALA A 90 -6.66 -13.13 33.47
N ILE A 91 -5.52 -13.23 34.13
CA ILE A 91 -4.62 -14.38 33.99
C ILE A 91 -5.02 -15.41 35.07
N ASP A 92 -5.26 -16.65 34.68
CA ASP A 92 -5.60 -17.73 35.62
C ASP A 92 -4.38 -18.22 36.42
N ASP A 93 -4.62 -19.12 37.39
CA ASP A 93 -3.56 -19.68 38.24
C ASP A 93 -2.51 -20.50 37.46
N HIS A 94 -2.80 -20.83 36.18
CA HIS A 94 -1.88 -21.53 35.28
C HIS A 94 -1.10 -20.59 34.35
N GLY A 95 -1.34 -19.27 34.43
CA GLY A 95 -0.67 -18.28 33.60
C GLY A 95 -1.32 -18.03 32.23
N ASN A 96 -2.53 -18.55 31.99
CA ASN A 96 -3.27 -18.33 30.75
C ASN A 96 -4.12 -17.08 30.83
N LEU A 97 -4.24 -16.33 29.73
CA LEU A 97 -5.19 -15.23 29.64
C LEU A 97 -6.60 -15.82 29.43
N VAL A 98 -7.55 -15.48 30.30
CA VAL A 98 -8.89 -16.05 30.33
C VAL A 98 -9.95 -14.95 30.45
N LEU A 99 -11.06 -15.12 29.73
CA LEU A 99 -12.24 -14.29 29.83
C LEU A 99 -13.33 -14.97 30.67
N PHE A 100 -13.91 -14.24 31.62
CA PHE A 100 -14.98 -14.71 32.49
C PHE A 100 -16.28 -13.95 32.22
N GLU A 101 -17.41 -14.66 32.23
CA GLU A 101 -18.77 -14.10 32.27
C GLU A 101 -19.46 -14.59 33.55
N HIS A 102 -19.97 -13.68 34.38
CA HIS A 102 -20.53 -14.02 35.70
C HIS A 102 -19.65 -14.96 36.55
N TYR A 103 -18.31 -14.79 36.51
CA TYR A 103 -17.32 -15.67 37.15
C TYR A 103 -17.28 -17.12 36.65
N ARG A 104 -17.95 -17.43 35.53
CA ARG A 104 -17.76 -18.67 34.77
C ARG A 104 -16.71 -18.43 33.70
N THR A 105 -15.77 -19.35 33.56
CA THR A 105 -14.78 -19.33 32.49
C THR A 105 -15.47 -19.51 31.14
N LEU A 106 -15.31 -18.54 30.26
CA LEU A 106 -15.53 -18.74 28.84
C LEU A 106 -14.22 -19.31 28.28
N TYR A 107 -14.23 -20.58 27.86
CA TYR A 107 -13.05 -21.16 27.23
C TYR A 107 -12.72 -20.36 25.96
N VAL A 108 -11.54 -19.76 25.93
CA VAL A 108 -10.92 -19.32 24.68
C VAL A 108 -10.57 -20.61 23.95
N GLU A 109 -11.34 -20.92 22.91
CA GLU A 109 -11.01 -22.04 22.03
C GLU A 109 -9.59 -21.79 21.51
N GLN A 110 -8.63 -22.65 21.89
CA GLN A 110 -7.42 -22.82 21.10
C GLN A 110 -7.89 -23.44 19.79
N SER A 111 -8.40 -22.61 18.89
CA SER A 111 -8.59 -23.01 17.52
C SER A 111 -7.19 -23.41 17.02
N GLU A 112 -6.93 -24.72 16.86
CA GLU A 112 -6.20 -25.16 15.67
C GLU A 112 -6.77 -24.33 14.52
N PRO A 113 -5.95 -23.72 13.64
CA PRO A 113 -6.40 -22.64 12.77
C PRO A 113 -7.49 -23.14 11.83
N SER A 114 -8.73 -23.11 12.31
CA SER A 114 -9.95 -23.18 11.55
C SER A 114 -10.01 -21.81 10.92
N MET A 115 -9.40 -21.73 9.73
CA MET A 115 -9.44 -20.64 8.75
C MET A 115 -10.62 -19.68 9.01
N ASP A 116 -10.37 -18.70 9.89
CA ASP A 116 -11.39 -17.80 10.41
C ASP A 116 -11.67 -16.74 9.36
N GLN A 117 -12.94 -16.62 8.97
CA GLN A 117 -13.41 -15.83 7.83
C GLN A 117 -13.37 -14.31 8.06
N ASP A 118 -12.82 -13.84 9.18
CA ASP A 118 -12.73 -12.41 9.53
C ASP A 118 -11.30 -11.83 9.53
N LEU A 119 -10.28 -12.61 9.12
CA LEU A 119 -8.93 -12.10 8.77
C LEU A 119 -8.79 -11.73 7.28
N VAL A 120 -9.89 -11.76 6.53
CA VAL A 120 -9.96 -11.13 5.20
C VAL A 120 -10.07 -9.61 5.40
N ARG A 121 -8.98 -8.97 5.87
CA ARG A 121 -8.53 -7.75 5.18
C ARG A 121 -8.49 -8.23 3.75
N SER A 122 -9.46 -7.82 2.93
CA SER A 122 -9.67 -8.27 1.54
C SER A 122 -8.37 -8.90 1.07
N THR A 123 -8.33 -10.21 0.77
CA THR A 123 -7.34 -10.68 -0.22
C THR A 123 -7.44 -9.61 -1.28
N GLU A 124 -6.42 -8.74 -1.33
CA GLU A 124 -6.54 -7.51 -2.10
C GLU A 124 -6.85 -8.03 -3.50
N ASP A 125 -7.79 -7.45 -4.25
CA ASP A 125 -8.15 -8.09 -5.53
C ASP A 125 -6.86 -8.37 -6.36
N CYS A 126 -5.86 -7.50 -6.21
CA CYS A 126 -4.48 -7.63 -6.70
C CYS A 126 -3.56 -8.72 -6.06
N ASP A 127 -3.94 -9.37 -4.97
CA ASP A 127 -3.24 -10.52 -4.37
C ASP A 127 -3.58 -11.83 -5.07
N TYR A 128 -4.72 -11.89 -5.77
CA TYR A 128 -5.05 -13.04 -6.58
C TYR A 128 -4.14 -13.10 -7.81
N TYR A 129 -3.52 -14.26 -8.02
CA TYR A 129 -2.60 -14.46 -9.14
C TYR A 129 -3.30 -14.20 -10.46
N GLY A 130 -2.77 -13.27 -11.25
CA GLY A 130 -3.33 -12.94 -12.55
C GLY A 130 -4.72 -12.28 -12.48
N HIS A 131 -5.03 -11.59 -11.38
CA HIS A 131 -6.26 -10.81 -11.23
C HIS A 131 -6.50 -9.87 -12.42
N CYS A 132 -5.45 -9.15 -12.82
CA CYS A 132 -5.42 -8.43 -14.07
C CYS A 132 -4.73 -9.28 -15.14
N GLY A 133 -5.30 -9.30 -16.35
CA GLY A 133 -4.82 -10.15 -17.45
C GLY A 133 -3.40 -9.81 -17.93
N VAL A 134 -2.96 -10.47 -19.00
CA VAL A 134 -1.61 -10.28 -19.55
C VAL A 134 -1.29 -8.81 -19.84
N ASN A 135 -0.03 -8.44 -19.67
CA ASN A 135 0.52 -7.09 -19.93
C ASN A 135 -0.21 -5.95 -19.20
N SER A 136 -0.82 -6.25 -18.06
CA SER A 136 -1.48 -5.29 -17.19
C SER A 136 -0.90 -5.33 -15.77
N ASN A 137 -1.15 -4.27 -15.02
CA ASN A 137 -0.72 -4.07 -13.65
C ASN A 137 -1.95 -3.83 -12.76
N CYS A 138 -1.92 -4.44 -11.58
CA CYS A 138 -2.91 -4.19 -10.55
C CYS A 138 -2.42 -3.12 -9.57
N GLU A 139 -3.21 -2.09 -9.35
CA GLU A 139 -2.97 -1.05 -8.36
C GLU A 139 -4.16 -0.98 -7.40
N GLN A 140 -3.88 -1.04 -6.09
CA GLN A 140 -4.93 -0.95 -5.08
C GLN A 140 -5.52 0.47 -5.11
N THR A 141 -6.67 0.63 -5.76
CA THR A 141 -7.39 1.92 -5.80
C THR A 141 -8.54 1.94 -4.79
N ASN A 142 -9.10 3.13 -4.53
CA ASN A 142 -10.25 3.29 -3.63
C ASN A 142 -11.46 2.47 -4.15
N VAL A 143 -12.32 2.04 -3.22
CA VAL A 143 -13.54 1.27 -3.50
C VAL A 143 -14.34 1.92 -4.63
N GLY A 144 -14.49 1.21 -5.75
CA GLY A 144 -15.33 1.62 -6.88
C GLY A 144 -14.59 2.12 -8.12
N ASN A 145 -13.29 1.90 -8.28
CA ASN A 145 -12.56 2.07 -9.55
C ASN A 145 -11.99 0.72 -10.03
N LEU A 146 -11.76 0.57 -11.34
CA LEU A 146 -11.04 -0.59 -11.88
C LEU A 146 -9.58 -0.54 -11.43
N GLU A 147 -9.15 -1.55 -10.69
CA GLU A 147 -7.81 -1.75 -10.16
C GLU A 147 -6.78 -2.15 -11.23
N CYS A 148 -7.24 -2.60 -12.39
CA CYS A 148 -6.38 -2.99 -13.51
C CYS A 148 -6.02 -1.81 -14.42
N THR A 149 -4.75 -1.73 -14.79
CA THR A 149 -4.17 -0.71 -15.68
C THR A 149 -3.24 -1.38 -16.70
N CYS A 150 -3.22 -0.93 -17.95
CA CYS A 150 -2.26 -1.48 -18.92
C CYS A 150 -0.83 -1.01 -18.64
N LEU A 151 0.15 -1.90 -18.84
CA LEU A 151 1.55 -1.52 -18.78
C LEU A 151 1.91 -0.52 -19.90
N PRO A 152 2.99 0.27 -19.76
CA PRO A 152 3.44 1.18 -20.80
C PRO A 152 3.66 0.47 -22.14
N GLY A 153 3.18 1.03 -23.24
CA GLY A 153 3.22 0.39 -24.56
C GLY A 153 1.99 -0.44 -24.94
N PHE A 154 1.07 -0.66 -24.01
CA PHE A 154 -0.10 -1.52 -24.21
C PHE A 154 -1.43 -0.74 -24.14
N GLU A 155 -2.48 -1.35 -24.69
CA GLU A 155 -3.87 -0.88 -24.65
C GLU A 155 -4.81 -2.06 -24.34
N PRO A 156 -6.03 -1.81 -23.79
CA PRO A 156 -6.95 -2.88 -23.45
C PRO A 156 -7.27 -3.76 -24.65
N ASN A 157 -7.26 -5.08 -24.46
CA ASN A 157 -7.63 -6.02 -25.52
C ASN A 157 -9.08 -5.84 -25.97
N SER A 158 -9.97 -5.55 -25.00
CA SER A 158 -11.38 -5.26 -25.23
C SER A 158 -11.76 -3.97 -24.52
N SER A 159 -12.04 -2.92 -25.30
CA SER A 159 -12.51 -1.64 -24.75
C SER A 159 -13.83 -1.78 -23.99
N GLN A 160 -14.70 -2.71 -24.42
CA GLN A 160 -16.02 -2.94 -23.86
C GLN A 160 -15.92 -3.58 -22.47
N GLU A 161 -15.11 -4.64 -22.32
CA GLU A 161 -14.84 -5.29 -21.03
C GLU A 161 -14.19 -4.31 -20.05
N TRP A 162 -13.24 -3.52 -20.54
CA TRP A 162 -12.56 -2.51 -19.73
C TRP A 162 -13.52 -1.44 -19.17
N ILE A 163 -14.50 -1.00 -19.97
CA ILE A 163 -15.57 -0.07 -19.53
C ILE A 163 -16.48 -0.73 -18.49
N LEU A 164 -16.74 -2.04 -18.63
CA LEU A 164 -17.49 -2.84 -17.66
C LEU A 164 -16.68 -3.22 -16.41
N ARG A 165 -15.43 -2.74 -16.31
CA ARG A 165 -14.49 -3.02 -15.21
C ARG A 165 -14.07 -4.49 -15.15
N ASP A 166 -14.01 -5.13 -16.31
CA ASP A 166 -13.42 -6.44 -16.47
C ASP A 166 -12.02 -6.31 -17.08
N GLY A 167 -10.99 -6.51 -16.25
CA GLY A 167 -9.58 -6.48 -16.65
C GLY A 167 -9.00 -7.85 -17.01
N SER A 168 -9.80 -8.92 -16.99
CA SER A 168 -9.33 -10.30 -17.17
C SER A 168 -8.78 -10.55 -18.58
N GLY A 169 -9.31 -9.87 -19.59
CA GLY A 169 -8.83 -9.93 -20.97
C GLY A 169 -7.44 -9.31 -21.20
N GLY A 170 -6.90 -8.59 -20.21
CA GLY A 170 -5.57 -8.00 -20.26
C GLY A 170 -5.40 -6.93 -21.34
N CYS A 171 -4.14 -6.72 -21.72
CA CYS A 171 -3.74 -5.67 -22.64
C CYS A 171 -2.89 -6.24 -23.79
N VAL A 172 -3.06 -5.63 -24.97
CA VAL A 172 -2.32 -5.93 -26.20
C VAL A 172 -1.41 -4.75 -26.54
N ARG A 173 -0.38 -5.01 -27.35
CA ARG A 173 0.48 -3.92 -27.83
C ARG A 173 -0.34 -2.96 -28.68
N LYS A 174 -0.08 -1.66 -28.53
CA LYS A 174 -0.73 -0.62 -29.34
C LYS A 174 -0.52 -0.88 -30.83
N ALA A 175 -1.57 -0.72 -31.62
CA ALA A 175 -1.51 -0.94 -33.06
C ALA A 175 -0.48 -0.05 -33.77
N GLY A 176 0.26 -0.61 -34.75
CA GLY A 176 1.22 0.13 -35.58
C GLY A 176 2.58 0.39 -34.92
N VAL A 177 2.90 -0.34 -33.84
CA VAL A 177 4.09 -0.12 -33.00
C VAL A 177 4.90 -1.42 -32.91
N SER A 178 6.16 -1.43 -33.35
CA SER A 178 7.03 -2.62 -33.32
C SER A 178 8.13 -2.53 -32.26
N SER A 179 8.11 -3.43 -31.29
CA SER A 179 9.09 -3.51 -30.19
C SER A 179 10.31 -4.39 -30.52
N CYS A 180 10.73 -4.43 -31.79
CA CYS A 180 12.02 -5.03 -32.16
C CYS A 180 12.61 -4.39 -33.43
N THR A 181 12.41 -3.09 -33.59
CA THR A 181 12.99 -2.27 -34.67
C THR A 181 13.88 -1.18 -34.07
N SER A 182 14.79 -0.61 -34.86
CA SER A 182 15.72 0.42 -34.39
C SER A 182 14.98 1.59 -33.72
N GLY A 183 15.34 1.92 -32.47
CA GLY A 183 14.83 3.08 -31.73
C GLY A 183 14.01 2.75 -30.48
N GLU A 184 13.64 1.49 -30.29
CA GLU A 184 12.99 1.01 -29.07
C GLU A 184 13.78 1.29 -27.78
N GLY A 185 13.06 1.29 -26.65
CA GLY A 185 13.65 1.56 -25.34
C GLY A 185 12.78 1.02 -24.21
N PHE A 186 12.96 1.56 -23.01
CA PHE A 186 12.26 1.08 -21.83
C PHE A 186 11.65 2.21 -21.02
N VAL A 187 10.48 1.94 -20.46
CA VAL A 187 9.83 2.80 -19.46
C VAL A 187 10.05 2.19 -18.08
N LYS A 188 10.58 3.01 -17.17
CA LYS A 188 10.79 2.65 -15.77
C LYS A 188 9.48 2.72 -15.00
N LEU A 189 9.11 1.61 -14.35
CA LEU A 189 8.00 1.53 -13.41
C LEU A 189 8.56 1.34 -11.98
N PRO A 190 8.36 2.30 -11.07
CA PRO A 190 8.80 2.19 -9.68
C PRO A 190 7.81 1.39 -8.84
N ARG A 191 8.30 0.71 -7.78
CA ARG A 191 7.47 0.07 -6.74
C ARG A 191 6.56 -1.05 -7.24
N VAL A 192 7.10 -1.89 -8.12
CA VAL A 192 6.37 -2.98 -8.76
C VAL A 192 6.78 -4.33 -8.16
N LYS A 193 5.81 -5.21 -7.89
CA LYS A 193 6.00 -6.65 -7.77
C LYS A 193 6.47 -7.15 -9.13
N VAL A 194 7.68 -7.71 -9.18
CA VAL A 194 8.20 -8.30 -10.42
C VAL A 194 7.17 -9.32 -10.93
N PRO A 195 6.73 -9.21 -12.20
CA PRO A 195 5.80 -10.16 -12.82
C PRO A 195 6.27 -11.60 -12.64
N ASP A 196 5.35 -12.56 -12.74
CA ASP A 196 5.59 -14.01 -12.69
C ASP A 196 6.96 -14.36 -13.30
N THR A 197 7.78 -15.19 -12.66
CA THR A 197 9.18 -15.42 -13.09
C THR A 197 9.38 -16.75 -13.83
N SER A 198 8.32 -17.46 -14.21
CA SER A 198 8.39 -18.76 -14.91
C SER A 198 9.21 -18.73 -16.21
N MET A 199 9.17 -17.61 -16.92
CA MET A 199 9.93 -17.30 -18.14
C MET A 199 10.95 -16.17 -17.91
N ALA A 200 11.63 -16.19 -16.75
CA ALA A 200 12.69 -15.24 -16.44
C ALA A 200 14.10 -15.83 -16.64
N GLY A 201 15.03 -15.00 -17.12
CA GLY A 201 16.46 -15.29 -17.11
C GLY A 201 17.17 -14.44 -16.06
N VAL A 202 17.98 -15.06 -15.20
CA VAL A 202 18.72 -14.38 -14.12
C VAL A 202 20.23 -14.51 -14.35
N ASP A 203 20.94 -13.40 -14.19
CA ASP A 203 22.39 -13.33 -14.37
C ASP A 203 23.00 -12.35 -13.36
N MET A 204 23.59 -12.87 -12.29
CA MET A 204 24.16 -12.06 -11.21
C MET A 204 25.49 -11.38 -11.58
N SER A 205 26.08 -11.74 -12.74
CA SER A 205 27.35 -11.15 -13.19
C SER A 205 27.17 -9.79 -13.87
N LEU A 206 25.94 -9.49 -14.30
CA LEU A 206 25.63 -8.30 -15.10
C LEU A 206 25.13 -7.14 -14.24
N GLY A 207 25.51 -5.93 -14.65
CA GLY A 207 24.91 -4.69 -14.19
C GLY A 207 23.61 -4.36 -14.92
N LEU A 208 22.87 -3.37 -14.41
CA LEU A 208 21.58 -2.95 -14.97
C LEU A 208 21.68 -2.47 -16.43
N LYS A 209 22.77 -1.78 -16.79
CA LYS A 209 23.01 -1.31 -18.16
C LYS A 209 23.26 -2.46 -19.14
N GLU A 210 24.04 -3.45 -18.73
CA GLU A 210 24.30 -4.65 -19.54
C GLU A 210 23.03 -5.50 -19.67
N CYS A 211 22.17 -5.47 -18.64
CA CYS A 211 20.86 -6.11 -18.64
C CYS A 211 19.93 -5.50 -19.70
N GLU A 212 19.92 -4.16 -19.80
CA GLU A 212 19.19 -3.42 -20.84
C GLU A 212 19.63 -3.86 -22.25
N GLU A 213 20.94 -3.85 -22.51
CA GLU A 213 21.50 -4.27 -23.79
C GLU A 213 21.20 -5.75 -24.10
N LYS A 214 21.27 -6.63 -23.09
CA LYS A 214 20.91 -8.04 -23.21
C LYS A 214 19.44 -8.21 -23.59
N CYS A 215 18.55 -7.40 -23.02
CA CYS A 215 17.12 -7.42 -23.32
C CYS A 215 16.84 -6.87 -24.74
N LEU A 216 17.46 -5.76 -25.14
CA LEU A 216 17.32 -5.19 -26.50
C LEU A 216 17.70 -6.19 -27.59
N ARG A 217 18.79 -6.96 -27.39
CA ARG A 217 19.25 -7.99 -28.33
C ARG A 217 18.31 -9.18 -28.51
N ASN A 218 17.31 -9.34 -27.64
CA ASN A 218 16.36 -10.45 -27.72
C ASN A 218 14.93 -9.91 -27.88
N CYS A 219 14.34 -10.02 -29.06
CA CYS A 219 12.99 -9.50 -29.35
C CYS A 219 11.89 -10.06 -28.44
N SER A 220 12.08 -11.26 -27.87
CA SER A 220 11.12 -11.86 -26.93
C SER A 220 11.24 -11.28 -25.53
N CYS A 221 12.28 -10.48 -25.24
CA CYS A 221 12.45 -9.82 -23.95
C CYS A 221 11.48 -8.64 -23.86
N MET A 222 10.62 -8.70 -22.85
CA MET A 222 9.52 -7.75 -22.64
C MET A 222 9.80 -6.79 -21.50
N ALA A 223 10.62 -7.19 -20.53
CA ALA A 223 11.07 -6.32 -19.45
C ALA A 223 12.39 -6.80 -18.84
N TYR A 224 13.07 -5.92 -18.11
CA TYR A 224 14.18 -6.29 -17.24
C TYR A 224 14.14 -5.55 -15.90
N ALA A 225 14.86 -6.05 -14.92
CA ALA A 225 15.01 -5.47 -13.61
C ALA A 225 16.34 -5.93 -12.99
N SER A 226 16.73 -5.36 -11.86
CA SER A 226 17.81 -5.95 -11.06
C SER A 226 17.42 -7.34 -10.54
N ALA A 227 18.36 -8.26 -10.38
CA ALA A 227 18.02 -9.58 -9.80
C ALA A 227 17.91 -9.52 -8.27
N TYR A 228 18.64 -8.60 -7.65
CA TYR A 228 18.65 -8.39 -6.21
C TYR A 228 18.75 -6.89 -5.91
N TYR A 229 17.81 -6.36 -5.13
CA TYR A 229 17.76 -4.94 -4.80
C TYR A 229 18.16 -4.71 -3.33
N GLU A 230 19.34 -4.15 -3.10
CA GLU A 230 19.75 -3.63 -1.78
C GLU A 230 19.67 -2.10 -1.80
N GLY A 231 18.76 -1.54 -0.99
CA GLY A 231 18.37 -0.12 -1.03
C GLY A 231 19.49 0.92 -0.85
N ASN A 232 20.71 0.51 -0.49
CA ASN A 232 21.87 1.40 -0.29
C ASN A 232 23.06 1.15 -1.22
N LYS A 233 23.08 0.07 -2.01
CA LYS A 233 24.23 -0.30 -2.88
C LYS A 233 23.92 -0.36 -4.37
N GLY A 234 22.68 -0.03 -4.75
CA GLY A 234 22.18 -0.22 -6.10
C GLY A 234 21.81 -1.69 -6.35
N GLY A 235 20.95 -1.91 -7.35
CA GLY A 235 20.53 -3.26 -7.70
C GLY A 235 21.67 -4.07 -8.33
N VAL A 236 21.84 -5.31 -7.86
CA VAL A 236 22.86 -6.26 -8.30
C VAL A 236 22.22 -7.33 -9.17
N GLY A 237 22.91 -7.70 -10.25
CA GLY A 237 22.46 -8.72 -11.18
C GLY A 237 21.36 -8.24 -12.12
N CYS A 238 21.03 -9.11 -13.06
CA CYS A 238 20.10 -8.88 -14.15
C CYS A 238 18.98 -9.93 -14.12
N LEU A 239 17.73 -9.48 -14.07
CA LEU A 239 16.54 -10.28 -14.28
C LEU A 239 15.89 -9.83 -15.58
N THR A 240 15.76 -10.73 -16.54
CA THR A 240 15.08 -10.49 -17.83
C THR A 240 13.81 -11.31 -17.90
N ARG A 241 12.72 -10.72 -18.38
CA ARG A 241 11.42 -11.38 -18.56
C ARG A 241 11.10 -11.53 -20.03
N TYR A 242 10.70 -12.74 -20.41
CA TYR A 242 10.35 -13.09 -21.79
C TYR A 242 8.86 -13.39 -21.93
N GLY A 243 8.28 -12.99 -23.06
CA GLY A 243 6.84 -13.16 -23.32
C GLY A 243 5.96 -12.30 -22.41
N ASP A 244 4.66 -12.56 -22.44
CA ASP A 244 3.68 -11.74 -21.75
C ASP A 244 3.96 -11.58 -20.24
N LEU A 245 3.72 -10.37 -19.74
CA LEU A 245 3.93 -10.03 -18.35
C LEU A 245 2.63 -10.32 -17.58
N VAL A 246 2.68 -11.19 -16.58
CA VAL A 246 1.52 -11.62 -15.79
C VAL A 246 1.77 -11.36 -14.32
N ASP A 247 0.71 -11.06 -13.58
CA ASP A 247 0.78 -10.90 -12.12
C ASP A 247 1.67 -9.72 -11.67
N ALA A 248 1.66 -8.64 -12.47
CA ALA A 248 2.31 -7.39 -12.11
C ALA A 248 1.43 -6.59 -11.16
N ARG A 249 2.04 -6.04 -10.10
CA ARG A 249 1.34 -5.26 -9.08
C ARG A 249 2.14 -4.06 -8.66
N THR A 250 1.51 -2.91 -8.45
CA THR A 250 2.18 -1.72 -7.93
C THR A 250 1.79 -1.48 -6.47
N TYR A 251 2.78 -1.15 -5.65
CA TYR A 251 2.60 -0.80 -4.24
C TYR A 251 2.89 0.69 -4.00
N SER A 252 2.30 1.23 -2.93
CA SER A 252 2.52 2.62 -2.52
C SER A 252 3.94 2.87 -1.99
N ASN A 253 4.51 1.92 -1.24
CA ASN A 253 5.72 2.16 -0.42
C ASN A 253 6.84 1.13 -0.58
N PHE A 254 6.62 0.04 -1.32
CA PHE A 254 7.57 -1.08 -1.44
C PHE A 254 7.60 -1.62 -2.88
N GLY A 255 8.50 -2.56 -3.16
CA GLY A 255 8.63 -3.16 -4.48
C GLY A 255 9.83 -2.66 -5.25
N GLN A 256 10.00 -3.23 -6.44
CA GLN A 256 11.21 -3.09 -7.22
C GLN A 256 10.97 -2.23 -8.47
N GLU A 257 12.03 -1.65 -8.99
CA GLU A 257 12.01 -0.99 -10.29
C GLU A 257 12.09 -2.02 -11.41
N ILE A 258 11.11 -1.99 -12.32
CA ILE A 258 11.10 -2.79 -13.56
C ILE A 258 11.07 -1.87 -14.78
N TYR A 259 11.74 -2.29 -15.84
CA TYR A 259 11.90 -1.57 -17.09
C TYR A 259 11.15 -2.32 -18.19
N VAL A 260 9.99 -1.79 -18.62
CA VAL A 260 9.12 -2.44 -19.62
C VAL A 260 9.47 -1.93 -21.02
N ARG A 261 9.64 -2.86 -21.97
CA ARG A 261 10.04 -2.55 -23.34
C ARG A 261 8.93 -1.89 -24.13
N VAL A 262 9.22 -0.71 -24.66
CA VAL A 262 8.33 0.09 -25.49
C VAL A 262 9.02 0.51 -26.78
N ASP A 263 8.22 0.96 -27.74
CA ASP A 263 8.72 1.53 -28.99
C ASP A 263 9.34 2.93 -28.80
N ALA A 264 10.15 3.32 -29.79
CA ALA A 264 10.86 4.59 -29.88
C ALA A 264 9.99 5.83 -29.60
N ASN A 265 8.75 5.82 -30.09
CA ASN A 265 7.84 6.95 -29.95
C ASN A 265 7.36 7.13 -28.50
N GLN A 266 7.50 6.11 -27.65
CA GLN A 266 7.07 6.14 -26.25
C GLN A 266 8.22 6.27 -25.26
N SER A 267 9.42 5.78 -25.61
CA SER A 267 10.64 5.99 -24.81
C SER A 267 11.07 7.46 -24.76
N GLY A 268 10.74 8.25 -25.78
CA GLY A 268 11.06 9.69 -25.88
C GLY A 268 10.07 10.67 -25.22
N ILE A 269 8.91 10.20 -24.72
CA ILE A 269 7.82 11.07 -24.24
C ILE A 269 8.21 11.86 -22.98
N CYS A 270 9.19 11.41 -22.20
CA CYS A 270 9.62 12.12 -21.00
C CYS A 270 10.37 13.44 -21.31
N LEU A 271 11.17 13.50 -22.39
CA LEU A 271 11.89 14.74 -22.74
C LEU A 271 10.98 15.77 -23.45
N PHE A 272 10.09 15.31 -24.34
CA PHE A 272 9.20 16.21 -25.09
C PHE A 272 8.12 16.85 -24.21
N CYS A 273 7.54 16.11 -23.27
CA CYS A 273 6.53 16.65 -22.35
C CYS A 273 7.14 17.67 -21.37
N VAL A 274 8.35 17.43 -20.85
CA VAL A 274 9.06 18.41 -20.01
C VAL A 274 9.33 19.70 -20.79
N PHE A 275 9.78 19.61 -22.05
CA PHE A 275 9.97 20.79 -22.90
C PHE A 275 8.68 21.60 -23.13
N MET A 276 7.54 20.94 -23.39
CA MET A 276 6.25 21.63 -23.58
C MET A 276 5.67 22.23 -22.29
N VAL A 277 5.88 21.59 -21.14
CA VAL A 277 5.44 22.11 -19.84
C VAL A 277 6.30 23.30 -19.40
N VAL A 278 7.61 23.25 -19.66
CA VAL A 278 8.53 24.37 -19.42
C VAL A 278 8.19 25.55 -20.34
N SER A 279 7.84 25.31 -21.61
CA SER A 279 7.48 26.39 -22.54
C SER A 279 6.17 27.10 -22.18
N LYS A 280 5.20 26.40 -21.59
CA LYS A 280 3.95 27.02 -21.12
C LYS A 280 4.11 27.82 -19.82
N SER A 281 5.14 27.51 -19.02
CA SER A 281 5.37 28.13 -17.72
C SER A 281 6.18 29.43 -17.82
N PHE A 282 6.97 29.61 -18.88
CA PHE A 282 7.73 30.84 -19.16
C PHE A 282 7.05 31.64 -20.27
N ASN A 283 6.10 32.49 -19.89
CA ASN A 283 5.38 33.39 -20.82
C ASN A 283 6.19 34.64 -21.22
N ILE A 284 7.53 34.55 -21.29
CA ILE A 284 8.42 35.67 -21.61
C ILE A 284 9.62 35.10 -22.40
N LEU A 285 9.83 35.58 -23.65
CA LEU A 285 10.86 35.22 -24.66
C LEU A 285 10.47 34.21 -25.78
N GLY A 286 9.18 34.02 -26.05
CA GLY A 286 8.67 33.14 -27.12
C GLY A 286 8.92 33.55 -28.60
N HIS A 287 9.58 34.67 -28.90
CA HIS A 287 9.83 35.08 -30.30
C HIS A 287 11.29 34.95 -30.77
N ALA A 288 12.26 34.79 -29.87
CA ALA A 288 13.67 34.67 -30.26
C ALA A 288 14.12 33.20 -30.44
N CYS A 289 13.48 32.24 -29.77
CA CYS A 289 13.94 30.85 -29.76
C CYS A 289 13.37 30.00 -30.92
N SER A 290 12.25 30.40 -31.52
CA SER A 290 11.66 29.69 -32.67
C SER A 290 12.55 29.74 -33.92
N LEU A 291 13.34 30.82 -34.08
CA LEU A 291 14.23 30.98 -35.23
C LEU A 291 15.55 30.19 -35.09
N ALA A 292 16.05 29.98 -33.87
CA ALA A 292 17.26 29.18 -33.64
C ALA A 292 17.04 27.66 -33.88
N PHE A 293 15.81 27.17 -33.64
CA PHE A 293 15.48 25.77 -33.84
C PHE A 293 15.25 25.43 -35.33
N HIS A 294 14.80 26.40 -36.14
CA HIS A 294 14.67 26.21 -37.59
C HIS A 294 16.02 26.15 -38.31
N GLU A 295 17.03 26.94 -37.87
CA GLU A 295 18.40 26.84 -38.39
C GLU A 295 19.14 25.56 -37.95
N TYR A 296 18.82 25.00 -36.78
CA TYR A 296 19.44 23.75 -36.30
C TYR A 296 18.90 22.52 -37.05
N LEU A 297 17.59 22.48 -37.36
CA LEU A 297 16.98 21.40 -38.15
C LEU A 297 17.42 21.40 -39.62
N LEU A 298 17.70 22.56 -40.21
CA LEU A 298 18.21 22.66 -41.59
C LEU A 298 19.67 22.20 -41.74
N ARG A 299 20.46 22.13 -40.66
CA ARG A 299 21.86 21.64 -40.70
C ARG A 299 22.01 20.14 -40.41
N LEU A 300 20.96 19.45 -39.99
CA LEU A 300 20.97 18.00 -39.73
C LEU A 300 20.48 17.17 -40.93
N HIS A 301 20.01 17.83 -42.00
CA HIS A 301 19.59 17.21 -43.26
C HIS A 301 20.39 17.76 -44.47
N ALA A 302 21.69 18.01 -44.27
CA ALA A 302 22.69 18.24 -45.32
C ALA A 302 23.95 17.42 -45.03
#